data_AF-A0A7L3FSM4-F1
#
_entry.id   AF-A0A7L3FSM4-F1
#
_cell.length_a   1.000
_cell.length_b   1.000
_cell.length_c   1.000
_cell.angle_alpha   90.00
_cell.angle_beta   90.00
_cell.angle_gamma   90.00
#
_symmetry.space_group_name_H-M   'P 1'
#
loop_
_entity.id
_entity.type
_entity.pdbx_description
1 polymer ?
#
loop_
_entity_poly.entity_id
_entity_poly.type
_entity_poly.pdbx_seq_one_letter_code
_entity_poly.pdbx_strand_id
1 'polypeptide(L)'
;VSEPSPGVPQFVSLGYVDGNLISHYDSDTGRAVPRADWMAANLDQQFWDLETQIGQSNQEIYHEILDTLQSRYNQSRGAHTLQRMVGCDLLEDNRTRGYQQIAYDGR
;
A
#
# COMPACT_ATOMS: atom_id res chain seq x y z
N VAL A 1 -3.92 8.58 3.93
CA VAL A 1 -4.86 9.71 3.88
C VAL A 1 -4.51 10.70 4.99
N SER A 2 -4.81 12.00 4.86
CA SER A 2 -4.45 12.98 5.89
C SER A 2 -5.43 12.94 7.05
N GLU A 3 -6.72 12.85 6.74
CA GLU A 3 -7.83 12.81 7.69
C GLU A 3 -8.65 11.51 7.48
N PRO A 4 -8.33 10.42 8.20
CA PRO A 4 -9.10 9.18 8.09
C PRO A 4 -10.49 9.31 8.72
N SER A 5 -11.48 8.65 8.12
CA SER A 5 -12.81 8.50 8.74
C SER A 5 -12.76 7.53 9.93
N PRO A 6 -13.69 7.61 10.91
CA PRO A 6 -13.72 6.67 12.02
C PRO A 6 -13.75 5.21 11.55
N GLY A 7 -12.80 4.40 12.05
CA GLY A 7 -12.67 2.98 11.68
C GLY A 7 -11.96 2.71 10.35
N VAL A 8 -11.42 3.74 9.69
CA VAL A 8 -10.59 3.59 8.49
C VAL A 8 -9.13 3.86 8.86
N PRO A 9 -8.20 2.93 8.60
CA PRO A 9 -6.78 3.17 8.85
C PRO A 9 -6.25 4.35 8.02
N GLN A 10 -5.29 5.09 8.58
CA GLN A 10 -4.66 6.21 7.87
C GLN A 10 -3.86 5.74 6.66
N PHE A 11 -3.25 4.56 6.74
CA PHE A 11 -2.47 3.94 5.68
C PHE A 11 -2.86 2.46 5.51
N VAL A 12 -2.96 2.03 4.26
CA VAL A 12 -3.23 0.65 3.88
C VAL A 12 -2.36 0.29 2.68
N SER A 13 -1.79 -0.91 2.69
CA SER A 13 -1.11 -1.52 1.54
C SER A 13 -1.71 -2.88 1.26
N LEU A 14 -2.04 -3.14 -0.01
CA LEU A 14 -2.70 -4.36 -0.46
C LEU A 14 -1.89 -4.99 -1.59
N GLY A 15 -1.72 -6.31 -1.56
CA GLY A 15 -1.11 -7.09 -2.62
C GLY A 15 -2.13 -7.94 -3.37
N TYR A 16 -2.00 -8.02 -4.68
CA TYR A 16 -2.87 -8.83 -5.54
C TYR A 16 -2.07 -9.72 -6.47
N VAL A 17 -2.57 -10.93 -6.71
CA VAL A 17 -2.11 -11.84 -7.77
C VAL A 17 -3.34 -12.29 -8.55
N ASP A 18 -3.33 -12.08 -9.86
CA ASP A 18 -4.46 -12.39 -10.77
C ASP A 18 -5.81 -11.85 -10.26
N GLY A 19 -5.79 -10.64 -9.68
CA GLY A 19 -6.97 -9.98 -9.12
C GLY A 19 -7.42 -10.48 -7.74
N ASN A 20 -6.77 -11.50 -7.18
CA ASN A 20 -7.06 -12.01 -5.84
C ASN A 20 -6.24 -11.28 -4.79
N LEU A 21 -6.87 -10.85 -3.70
CA LEU A 21 -6.18 -10.21 -2.57
C LEU A 21 -5.34 -11.26 -1.81
N ILE A 22 -4.03 -11.04 -1.72
CA ILE A 22 -3.09 -12.00 -1.13
C ILE A 22 -2.43 -11.52 0.16
N SER A 23 -2.27 -10.21 0.32
CA SER A 23 -1.64 -9.59 1.49
C SER A 23 -2.34 -8.29 1.86
N HIS A 24 -2.32 -7.97 3.15
CA HIS A 24 -2.88 -6.75 3.70
C HIS A 24 -2.00 -6.23 4.81
N TYR A 25 -1.69 -4.94 4.76
CA TYR A 25 -1.10 -4.17 5.83
C TYR A 25 -1.97 -2.95 6.10
N ASP A 26 -2.14 -2.59 7.37
CA ASP A 26 -2.79 -1.34 7.78
C ASP A 26 -2.09 -0.71 8.98
N SER A 27 -2.28 0.60 9.13
CA SER A 27 -1.65 1.39 10.19
C SER A 27 -2.19 1.12 11.60
N ASP A 28 -3.35 0.49 11.73
CA ASP A 28 -3.98 0.27 13.03
C ASP A 28 -3.38 -0.95 13.72
N THR A 29 -3.14 -2.02 12.94
CA THR A 29 -2.47 -3.24 13.40
C THR A 29 -0.95 -3.16 13.29
N GLY A 30 -0.45 -2.36 12.34
CA GLY A 30 0.97 -2.23 12.04
C GLY A 30 1.63 -3.53 11.58
N ARG A 31 0.86 -4.46 11.00
CA ARG A 31 1.30 -5.80 10.58
C ARG A 31 0.82 -6.17 9.19
N ALA A 32 1.69 -6.85 8.44
CA ALA A 32 1.31 -7.50 7.19
C ALA A 32 0.76 -8.90 7.48
N VAL A 33 -0.40 -9.24 6.91
CA VAL A 33 -1.06 -10.53 7.10
C VAL A 33 -1.49 -11.16 5.77
N PRO A 34 -1.47 -12.51 5.67
CA PRO A 34 -2.03 -13.20 4.52
C PRO A 34 -3.54 -12.96 4.41
N ARG A 35 -4.02 -12.85 3.17
CA ARG A 35 -5.46 -12.78 2.85
C ARG A 35 -5.95 -13.95 1.98
N ALA A 36 -5.04 -14.84 1.57
CA ALA A 36 -5.36 -16.07 0.87
C ALA A 36 -4.75 -17.27 1.61
N ASP A 37 -5.48 -18.39 1.66
CA ASP A 37 -5.07 -19.60 2.39
C ASP A 37 -3.72 -20.14 1.91
N TRP A 38 -3.47 -20.10 0.60
CA TRP A 38 -2.23 -20.57 0.01
C TRP A 38 -1.03 -19.67 0.36
N MET A 39 -1.23 -18.37 0.62
CA MET A 39 -0.17 -17.51 1.13
C MET A 39 0.21 -17.90 2.57
N ALA A 40 -0.80 -18.14 3.42
CA ALA A 40 -0.59 -18.56 4.81
C ALA A 40 0.04 -19.96 4.92
N ALA A 41 -0.31 -20.87 3.99
CA ALA A 41 0.18 -22.25 4.01
C ALA A 41 1.60 -22.42 3.46
N ASN A 42 2.08 -21.52 2.59
CA ASN A 42 3.34 -21.68 1.86
C ASN A 42 4.44 -20.71 2.26
N LEU A 43 4.14 -19.65 3.02
CA LEU A 43 5.10 -18.63 3.42
C LEU A 43 5.30 -18.65 4.93
N ASP A 44 6.55 -18.47 5.36
CA ASP A 44 6.94 -18.57 6.76
C ASP A 44 6.82 -17.24 7.51
N GLN A 45 7.09 -17.28 8.81
CA GLN A 45 7.04 -16.08 9.65
C GLN A 45 8.06 -15.03 9.22
N GLN A 46 9.24 -15.45 8.72
CA GLN A 46 10.29 -14.51 8.30
C GLN A 46 9.84 -13.67 7.11
N PHE A 47 9.14 -14.27 6.15
CA PHE A 47 8.50 -13.55 5.06
C PHE A 47 7.53 -12.47 5.58
N TRP A 48 6.63 -12.83 6.50
CA TRP A 48 5.63 -11.88 7.03
C TRP A 48 6.23 -10.80 7.92
N ASP A 49 7.32 -11.11 8.64
CA ASP A 49 8.07 -10.13 9.41
C ASP A 49 8.75 -9.09 8.49
N LEU A 50 9.29 -9.54 7.36
CA LEU A 50 9.86 -8.65 6.34
C LEU A 50 8.78 -7.77 5.69
N GLU A 51 7.66 -8.36 5.27
CA GLU A 51 6.54 -7.59 4.71
C GLU A 51 5.98 -6.57 5.72
N THR A 52 5.98 -6.92 7.01
CA THR A 52 5.60 -6.00 8.09
C THR A 52 6.56 -4.82 8.19
N GLN A 53 7.88 -5.08 8.17
CA GLN A 53 8.89 -4.01 8.20
C GLN A 53 8.77 -3.08 6.99
N ILE A 54 8.57 -3.65 5.80
CA ILE A 54 8.35 -2.88 4.57
C ILE A 54 7.08 -2.03 4.69
N GLY A 55 5.98 -2.60 5.21
CA GLY A 55 4.73 -1.88 5.45
C GLY A 55 4.91 -0.70 6.40
N GLN A 56 5.62 -0.90 7.51
CA GLN A 56 5.92 0.15 8.49
C GLN A 56 6.78 1.28 7.90
N SER A 57 7.87 0.94 7.20
CA SER A 57 8.70 1.96 6.53
C SER A 57 7.91 2.73 5.47
N ASN A 58 7.06 2.05 4.69
CA ASN A 58 6.21 2.73 3.71
C ASN A 58 5.21 3.67 4.40
N GLN A 59 4.55 3.24 5.49
CA GLN A 59 3.62 4.08 6.23
C GLN A 59 4.27 5.41 6.64
N GLU A 60 5.48 5.38 7.20
CA GLU A 60 6.22 6.58 7.59
C GLU A 60 6.53 7.47 6.37
N ILE A 61 7.07 6.89 5.30
CA ILE A 61 7.41 7.61 4.07
C ILE A 61 6.18 8.28 3.46
N TYR A 62 5.05 7.57 3.35
CA TYR A 62 3.84 8.13 2.74
C TYR A 62 3.18 9.20 3.60
N HIS A 63 3.32 9.11 4.92
CA HIS A 63 2.90 10.17 5.83
C HIS A 63 3.69 11.46 5.55
N GLU A 64 5.02 11.39 5.52
CA GLU A 64 5.88 12.55 5.24
C GLU A 64 5.67 13.14 3.83
N ILE A 65 5.47 12.28 2.82
CA ILE A 65 5.18 12.73 1.47
C ILE A 65 3.83 13.46 1.43
N LEU A 66 2.83 12.97 2.15
CA LEU A 66 1.52 13.62 2.19
C LEU A 66 1.58 15.02 2.82
N ASP A 67 2.34 15.19 3.89
CA ASP A 67 2.58 16.50 4.51
C ASP A 67 3.35 17.43 3.55
N THR A 68 4.36 16.89 2.87
CA THR A 68 5.14 17.62 1.86
C THR A 68 4.26 18.10 0.71
N LEU A 69 3.36 17.24 0.21
CA LEU A 69 2.46 17.59 -0.89
C LEU A 69 1.45 18.67 -0.48
N GLN A 70 0.84 18.54 0.70
CA GLN A 70 -0.07 19.57 1.23
C GLN A 70 0.63 20.94 1.30
N SER A 71 1.85 20.98 1.83
CA SER A 71 2.65 22.21 1.88
C SER A 71 2.95 22.77 0.49
N ARG A 72 3.39 21.93 -0.47
CA ARG A 72 3.72 22.36 -1.84
C ARG A 72 2.51 22.92 -2.60
N TYR A 73 1.31 22.41 -2.34
CA TYR A 73 0.08 22.90 -2.94
C TYR A 73 -0.60 24.01 -2.13
N ASN A 74 0.03 24.51 -1.06
CA ASN A 74 -0.52 25.51 -0.15
C ASN A 74 -1.88 25.10 0.46
N GLN A 75 -2.05 23.81 0.72
CA GLN A 75 -3.24 23.23 1.33
C GLN A 75 -3.03 23.13 2.85
N SER A 76 -4.02 23.58 3.63
CA SER A 76 -3.93 23.62 5.11
C SER A 76 -5.14 23.02 5.82
N ARG A 77 -6.17 22.62 5.05
CA ARG A 77 -7.43 22.06 5.56
C ARG A 77 -7.99 21.11 4.51
N GLY A 78 -8.70 20.08 4.98
CA GLY A 78 -9.41 19.15 4.13
C GLY A 78 -8.69 17.80 4.04
N ALA A 79 -9.46 16.78 3.65
CA ALA A 79 -8.94 15.44 3.48
C ALA A 79 -8.20 15.30 2.15
N HIS A 80 -6.96 14.84 2.24
CA HIS A 80 -6.07 14.59 1.11
C HIS A 80 -5.68 13.12 1.03
N THR A 81 -5.45 12.66 -0.19
CA THR A 81 -5.12 11.26 -0.46
C THR A 81 -3.87 11.15 -1.32
N LEU A 82 -3.05 10.15 -1.03
CA LEU A 82 -1.90 9.76 -1.83
C LEU A 82 -2.04 8.27 -2.10
N GLN A 83 -2.01 7.90 -3.37
CA GLN A 83 -2.20 6.54 -3.83
C GLN A 83 -0.99 6.13 -4.66
N ARG A 84 -0.49 4.91 -4.44
CA ARG A 84 0.51 4.30 -5.32
C ARG A 84 0.00 2.97 -5.81
N MET A 85 0.12 2.75 -7.11
CA MET A 85 -0.10 1.45 -7.74
C MET A 85 1.19 1.03 -8.41
N VAL A 86 1.74 -0.11 -7.99
CA VAL A 86 2.89 -0.73 -8.61
C VAL A 86 2.55 -2.18 -8.91
N GLY A 87 3.04 -2.68 -10.03
CA GLY A 87 2.83 -4.08 -10.37
C GLY A 87 3.50 -4.46 -11.67
N CYS A 88 3.32 -5.71 -12.03
CA CYS A 88 3.73 -6.26 -13.30
C CYS A 88 2.70 -7.27 -13.80
N ASP A 89 2.64 -7.40 -15.13
CA ASP A 89 1.84 -8.39 -15.82
C ASP A 89 2.79 -9.34 -16.55
N LEU A 90 2.57 -10.64 -16.41
CA LEU A 90 3.20 -11.67 -17.23
C LEU A 90 2.25 -12.01 -18.38
N LEU A 91 2.65 -11.69 -19.60
CA LEU A 91 1.84 -11.91 -20.80
C LEU A 91 2.02 -13.34 -21.31
N GLU A 92 1.04 -13.84 -22.08
CA GLU A 92 1.06 -15.18 -22.66
C GLU A 92 2.27 -15.45 -23.56
N ASP A 93 2.87 -14.41 -24.13
CA ASP A 93 4.08 -14.48 -24.96
C ASP A 93 5.38 -14.35 -24.15
N ASN A 94 5.34 -14.62 -22.84
CA ASN A 94 6.45 -14.53 -21.88
C ASN A 94 7.07 -13.14 -21.74
N ARG A 95 6.44 -12.09 -22.26
CA ARG A 95 6.87 -10.72 -21.99
C ARG A 95 6.34 -10.25 -20.63
N THR A 96 7.13 -9.43 -19.96
CA THR A 96 6.71 -8.75 -18.73
C THR A 96 6.40 -7.29 -19.02
N ARG A 97 5.27 -6.80 -18.54
CA ARG A 97 4.98 -5.37 -18.46
C ARG A 97 5.09 -4.93 -17.01
N GLY A 98 5.81 -3.84 -16.74
CA GLY A 98 5.83 -3.22 -15.41
C GLY A 98 5.09 -1.89 -15.42
N TYR A 99 4.51 -1.50 -14.29
CA TYR A 99 3.96 -0.16 -14.10
C TYR A 99 4.21 0.34 -12.69
N GLN A 100 4.35 1.66 -12.58
CA GLN A 100 4.33 2.38 -11.32
C GLN A 100 3.61 3.70 -11.53
N GLN A 101 2.58 3.94 -10.75
CA GLN A 101 1.73 5.12 -10.82
C GLN A 101 1.57 5.68 -9.41
N ILE A 102 1.58 7.00 -9.30
CA ILE A 102 1.34 7.74 -8.07
C ILE A 102 0.26 8.76 -8.38
N ALA A 103 -0.74 8.87 -7.52
CA ALA A 103 -1.81 9.86 -7.63
C ALA A 103 -1.97 10.64 -6.33
N TYR A 104 -2.19 11.95 -6.44
CA TYR A 104 -2.51 12.84 -5.32
C TYR A 104 -3.89 13.43 -5.54
N ASP A 105 -4.77 13.30 -4.54
CA ASP A 105 -6.19 13.69 -4.63
C ASP A 105 -6.88 13.09 -5.88
N GLY A 106 -6.54 11.84 -6.20
CA GLY A 106 -7.11 11.07 -7.30
C GLY A 106 -6.64 11.48 -8.71
N ARG A 107 -5.56 12.26 -8.81
CA ARG A 107 -4.98 12.72 -10.09
C ARG A 107 -3.54 12.29 -10.27
#